data_AF-A0A1V2AW04-F1
#
_entry.id   AF-A0A1V2AW04-F1
#
_cell.length_a   1.000
_cell.length_b   1.000
_cell.length_c   1.000
_cell.angle_alpha   90.00
_cell.angle_beta   90.00
_cell.angle_gamma   90.00
#
_symmetry.space_group_name_H-M   'P 1'
#
loop_
_entity.id
_entity.type
_entity.pdbx_description
1 polymer ?
#
loop_
_entity_poly.entity_id
_entity_poly.type
_entity_poly.pdbx_seq_one_letter_code
_entity_poly.pdbx_strand_id
1 'polypeptide(L)'
;MRIFMGQLILLVTIIFGIHSSFNDYTHQNVFNPEMLLWTIALLGMGIWTLWYPRLAFVLIWIYYLATAIYRFFILEIEILLFLLWHIIFIIVISVSIWGAYSKKNYGSNNNQILKMLFKSLMNS
;
A
#
# COMPACT_ATOMS: atom_id res chain seq x y z
N MET A 1 -4.97 -7.41 13.76
CA MET A 1 -5.85 -7.56 12.59
C MET A 1 -5.93 -6.31 11.73
N ARG A 2 -6.33 -5.13 12.24
CA ARG A 2 -6.52 -3.92 11.39
C ARG A 2 -5.29 -3.46 10.59
N ILE A 3 -4.12 -3.35 11.23
CA ILE A 3 -2.83 -3.03 10.55
C ILE A 3 -2.47 -4.09 9.50
N PHE A 4 -2.70 -5.37 9.82
CA PHE A 4 -2.40 -6.49 8.93
C PHE A 4 -3.29 -6.46 7.68
N MET A 5 -4.57 -6.09 7.81
CA MET A 5 -5.45 -5.85 6.66
C MET A 5 -4.92 -4.74 5.74
N GLY A 6 -4.39 -3.66 6.31
CA GLY A 6 -3.74 -2.59 5.56
C GLY A 6 -2.50 -3.05 4.79
N GLN A 7 -1.68 -3.88 5.42
CA GLN A 7 -0.50 -4.47 4.75
C GLN A 7 -0.90 -5.44 3.65
N LEU A 8 -1.96 -6.23 3.87
CA LEU A 8 -2.50 -7.15 2.86
C LEU A 8 -3.01 -6.40 1.64
N ILE A 9 -3.83 -5.34 1.81
CA ILE A 9 -4.36 -4.57 0.66
C ILE A 9 -3.23 -3.84 -0.08
N LEU A 10 -2.22 -3.36 0.64
CA LEU A 10 -1.01 -2.79 0.05
C LEU A 10 -0.27 -3.80 -0.82
N LEU A 11 -0.06 -5.01 -0.31
CA LEU A 11 0.59 -6.08 -1.05
C LEU A 11 -0.15 -6.38 -2.36
N VAL A 12 -1.48 -6.54 -2.30
CA VAL A 12 -2.28 -6.79 -3.50
C VAL A 12 -2.21 -5.61 -4.48
N THR A 13 -2.23 -4.37 -3.97
CA THR A 13 -2.11 -3.16 -4.79
C THR A 13 -0.76 -3.07 -5.49
N ILE A 14 0.32 -3.45 -4.81
CA ILE A 14 1.67 -3.49 -5.40
C ILE A 14 1.72 -4.55 -6.51
N ILE A 15 1.20 -5.75 -6.27
CA ILE A 15 1.16 -6.81 -7.28
C ILE A 15 0.38 -6.34 -8.52
N PHE A 16 -0.78 -5.73 -8.29
CA PHE A 16 -1.59 -5.16 -9.37
C PHE A 16 -0.83 -4.06 -10.12
N GLY A 17 -0.17 -3.15 -9.40
CA GLY A 17 0.63 -2.07 -10.01
C GLY A 17 1.81 -2.58 -10.83
N ILE A 18 2.53 -3.60 -10.37
CA ILE A 18 3.59 -4.26 -11.13
C ILE A 18 3.00 -4.86 -12.40
N HIS A 19 1.92 -5.64 -12.29
CA HIS A 19 1.29 -6.28 -13.46
C HIS A 19 0.83 -5.25 -14.49
N SER A 20 0.13 -4.19 -14.04
CA SER A 20 -0.31 -3.09 -14.89
C SER A 20 0.85 -2.29 -15.51
N SER A 21 2.04 -2.27 -14.91
CA SER A 21 3.21 -1.59 -15.48
C SER A 21 3.77 -2.30 -16.72
N PHE A 22 3.55 -3.62 -16.85
CA PHE A 22 4.03 -4.42 -17.97
C PHE A 22 2.92 -4.79 -18.97
N ASN A 23 1.66 -4.54 -18.61
CA ASN A 23 0.50 -4.93 -19.40
C ASN A 23 -0.53 -3.79 -19.42
N ASP A 24 -0.07 -2.59 -19.77
CA ASP A 24 -0.93 -1.40 -19.81
C ASP A 24 -1.76 -1.38 -21.10
N TYR A 25 -3.04 -1.70 -20.97
CA TYR A 25 -4.02 -1.70 -22.06
C TYR A 25 -4.20 -0.30 -22.69
N THR A 26 -3.90 0.77 -21.94
CA THR A 26 -3.99 2.15 -22.42
C THR A 26 -2.85 2.53 -23.36
N HIS A 27 -1.70 1.86 -23.25
CA HIS A 27 -0.49 2.10 -24.05
C HIS A 27 -0.17 0.96 -25.03
N GLN A 28 -1.18 0.21 -25.51
CA GLN A 28 -0.98 -0.92 -26.44
C GLN A 28 -0.05 -2.03 -25.88
N ASN A 29 -0.11 -2.34 -24.59
CA ASN A 29 0.78 -3.30 -23.92
C ASN A 29 2.27 -2.93 -23.98
N VAL A 30 2.56 -1.64 -24.08
CA VAL A 30 3.91 -1.11 -23.90
C VAL A 30 4.21 -0.94 -22.42
N PHE A 31 5.47 -1.15 -22.05
CA PHE A 31 5.96 -0.91 -20.70
C PHE A 31 5.64 0.52 -20.24
N ASN A 32 4.93 0.66 -19.11
CA ASN A 32 4.57 1.94 -18.51
C ASN A 32 5.55 2.26 -17.36
N PRO A 33 6.60 3.06 -17.60
CA PRO A 33 7.59 3.41 -16.57
C PRO A 33 7.01 4.27 -15.44
N GLU A 34 5.98 5.07 -15.71
CA GLU A 34 5.34 5.91 -14.69
C GLU A 34 4.59 5.07 -13.65
N MET A 35 3.85 4.05 -14.11
CA MET A 35 3.17 3.09 -13.23
C MET A 35 4.18 2.28 -12.42
N LEU A 36 5.32 1.93 -13.00
CA LEU A 36 6.37 1.19 -12.31
C LEU A 36 7.01 2.04 -11.20
N LEU A 37 7.41 3.28 -11.52
CA LEU A 37 7.96 4.22 -10.54
C LEU A 37 6.97 4.47 -9.39
N TRP A 38 5.69 4.64 -9.73
CA TRP A 38 4.63 4.79 -8.75
C TRP A 38 4.53 3.58 -7.82
N THR A 39 4.62 2.37 -8.38
CA THR A 39 4.54 1.11 -7.64
C THR A 39 5.77 0.89 -6.75
N ILE A 40 6.97 1.27 -7.21
CA ILE A 40 8.21 1.20 -6.41
C ILE A 40 8.12 2.13 -5.19
N ALA A 41 7.61 3.36 -5.37
CA ALA A 41 7.39 4.29 -4.26
C ALA A 41 6.38 3.71 -3.25
N LEU A 42 5.28 3.12 -3.74
CA LEU A 42 4.28 2.46 -2.89
C LEU A 42 4.87 1.27 -2.11
N LEU A 43 5.74 0.48 -2.75
CA LEU A 43 6.45 -0.63 -2.10
C LEU A 43 7.39 -0.13 -1.00
N GLY A 44 8.18 0.91 -1.25
CA GLY A 44 9.04 1.51 -0.23
C GLY A 44 8.25 1.96 1.01
N MET A 45 7.13 2.66 0.80
CA MET A 45 6.23 3.04 1.89
C MET A 45 5.55 1.83 2.54
N GLY A 46 5.22 0.79 1.76
CA GLY A 46 4.66 -0.46 2.24
C GLY A 46 5.59 -1.18 3.21
N ILE A 47 6.88 -1.31 2.88
CA ILE A 47 7.90 -1.86 3.79
C ILE A 47 8.02 -0.97 5.03
N TRP A 48 7.94 0.36 4.87
CA TRP A 48 8.01 1.29 6.00
C TRP A 48 6.90 1.09 7.05
N THR A 49 5.76 0.51 6.65
CA THR A 49 4.69 0.14 7.60
C THR A 49 5.12 -0.86 8.67
N LEU A 50 6.20 -1.62 8.44
CA LEU A 50 6.74 -2.58 9.41
C LEU A 50 7.39 -1.90 10.62
N TRP A 51 8.04 -0.75 10.42
CA TRP A 51 8.71 -0.02 11.49
C TRP A 51 7.85 1.10 12.07
N TYR A 52 7.20 1.88 11.21
CA TYR A 52 6.42 3.06 11.61
C TYR A 52 5.03 3.07 10.97
N PRO A 53 4.14 2.12 11.32
CA PRO A 53 2.85 1.93 10.66
C PRO A 53 1.97 3.18 10.66
N ARG A 54 1.98 3.96 11.74
CA ARG A 54 1.15 5.18 11.85
C ARG A 54 1.51 6.20 10.76
N LEU A 55 2.79 6.58 10.69
CA LEU A 55 3.27 7.57 9.73
C LEU A 55 3.21 7.02 8.30
N ALA A 56 3.64 5.77 8.11
CA ALA A 56 3.64 5.13 6.79
C ALA A 56 2.24 5.04 6.19
N PHE A 57 1.21 4.60 6.94
CA PHE A 57 -0.15 4.54 6.38
C PHE A 57 -0.74 5.90 6.04
N VAL A 58 -0.44 6.94 6.83
CA VAL A 58 -0.87 8.32 6.52
C VAL A 58 -0.22 8.82 5.24
N LEU A 59 1.09 8.58 5.07
CA LEU A 59 1.81 8.98 3.86
C LEU A 59 1.36 8.19 2.64
N ILE A 60 1.10 6.89 2.78
CA ILE A 60 0.50 6.05 1.73
C ILE A 60 -0.86 6.61 1.32
N TRP A 61 -1.68 7.01 2.29
CA TRP A 61 -3.00 7.57 2.01
C TRP A 61 -2.91 8.89 1.23
N ILE A 62 -2.05 9.81 1.67
CA ILE A 62 -1.82 11.11 1.00
C ILE A 62 -1.26 10.90 -0.42
N TYR A 63 -0.22 10.06 -0.54
CA TYR A 63 0.42 9.75 -1.81
C TYR A 63 -0.59 9.17 -2.80
N TYR A 64 -1.35 8.17 -2.35
CA TYR A 64 -2.35 7.50 -3.18
C TYR A 64 -3.46 8.47 -3.63
N LEU A 65 -3.97 9.30 -2.72
CA LEU A 65 -5.00 10.30 -3.02
C LEU A 65 -4.51 11.32 -4.07
N ALA A 66 -3.31 11.85 -3.89
CA ALA A 66 -2.70 12.79 -4.84
C ALA A 66 -2.57 12.17 -6.24
N THR A 67 -2.13 10.91 -6.32
CA THR A 67 -2.01 10.20 -7.59
C THR A 67 -3.35 9.82 -8.21
N ALA A 68 -4.36 9.48 -7.41
CA ALA A 68 -5.71 9.23 -7.92
C ALA A 68 -6.32 10.49 -8.53
N ILE A 69 -6.15 11.65 -7.86
CA ILE A 69 -6.58 12.95 -8.37
C ILE A 69 -5.85 13.28 -9.68
N TYR A 70 -4.51 13.17 -9.71
CA TYR A 70 -3.71 13.40 -10.92
C TYR A 70 -4.20 12.56 -12.11
N ARG A 71 -4.41 11.25 -11.89
CA ARG A 71 -4.85 10.33 -12.94
C ARG A 71 -6.28 10.59 -13.40
N PHE A 72 -7.17 10.98 -12.49
CA PHE A 72 -8.56 11.32 -12.83
C PHE A 72 -8.65 12.53 -13.77
N PHE A 73 -7.84 13.57 -13.54
CA PHE A 73 -7.88 14.79 -14.35
C PHE A 73 -7.08 14.70 -15.66
N ILE A 74 -6.04 13.86 -15.74
CA ILE A 74 -5.12 13.86 -16.89
C ILE A 74 -5.32 12.68 -17.83
N LEU A 75 -5.67 11.50 -17.30
CA LEU A 75 -5.71 10.26 -18.10
C LEU A 75 -7.12 9.82 -18.49
N GLU A 76 -8.18 10.51 -18.02
CA GLU A 76 -9.59 10.20 -18.30
C GLU A 76 -9.91 8.69 -18.17
N ILE A 77 -9.29 8.00 -17.21
CA ILE A 77 -9.44 6.55 -17.04
C ILE A 77 -10.82 6.26 -16.45
N GLU A 78 -11.81 6.07 -17.33
CA GLU A 78 -13.17 5.65 -17.01
C GLU A 78 -13.28 4.11 -16.89
N ILE A 79 -12.48 3.51 -16.01
CA ILE A 79 -12.66 2.09 -15.68
C ILE A 79 -13.30 2.01 -14.29
N LEU A 80 -14.59 1.72 -14.25
CA LEU A 80 -15.38 1.52 -13.02
C LEU A 80 -14.66 0.61 -12.00
N LEU A 81 -13.99 -0.43 -12.50
CA LEU A 81 -13.18 -1.38 -11.72
C LEU A 81 -11.97 -0.71 -11.02
N PHE A 82 -11.32 0.25 -11.69
CA PHE A 82 -10.21 1.01 -11.14
C PHE A 82 -10.69 1.96 -10.04
N LEU A 83 -11.83 2.63 -10.27
CA LEU A 83 -12.48 3.48 -9.27
C LEU A 83 -12.91 2.68 -8.03
N LEU A 84 -13.52 1.50 -8.22
CA LEU A 84 -13.94 0.63 -7.12
C LEU A 84 -12.72 0.16 -6.29
N TRP A 85 -11.61 -0.17 -6.96
CA TRP A 85 -10.36 -0.53 -6.29
C TRP A 85 -9.81 0.62 -5.43
N HIS A 86 -9.83 1.86 -5.95
CA HIS A 86 -9.42 3.04 -5.19
C HIS A 86 -10.25 3.24 -3.93
N ILE A 87 -11.58 3.08 -4.01
CA ILE A 87 -12.48 3.20 -2.86
C ILE A 87 -12.16 2.13 -1.80
N ILE A 88 -12.00 0.87 -2.21
CA ILE A 88 -11.64 -0.23 -1.30
C ILE A 88 -10.30 0.07 -0.62
N PHE A 89 -9.30 0.51 -1.38
CA PHE A 89 -7.98 0.84 -0.85
C PHE A 89 -8.06 1.96 0.20
N ILE A 90 -8.74 3.06 -0.11
CA ILE A 90 -8.91 4.20 0.80
C ILE A 90 -9.60 3.79 2.11
N ILE A 91 -10.67 2.98 2.03
CA ILE A 91 -11.39 2.51 3.21
C ILE A 91 -10.48 1.64 4.09
N VAL A 92 -9.81 0.66 3.50
CA VAL A 92 -8.95 -0.27 4.25
C VAL A 92 -7.75 0.45 4.87
N ILE A 93 -7.13 1.40 4.16
CA ILE A 93 -6.04 2.22 4.70
C ILE A 93 -6.54 3.12 5.84
N SER A 94 -7.72 3.74 5.71
CA SER A 94 -8.32 4.56 6.78
C SER A 94 -8.59 3.74 8.06
N VAL A 95 -9.11 2.51 7.91
CA VAL A 95 -9.30 1.57 9.03
C VAL A 95 -7.96 1.15 9.64
N SER A 96 -6.91 1.02 8.82
CA SER A 96 -5.56 0.67 9.27
C SER A 96 -4.89 1.80 10.03
N ILE A 97 -5.06 3.05 9.59
CA ILE A 97 -4.67 4.27 10.32
C ILE A 97 -5.36 4.29 11.67
N TRP A 98 -6.69 4.15 11.71
CA TRP A 98 -7.44 4.07 12.96
C TRP A 98 -6.88 2.98 13.88
N GLY A 99 -6.63 1.78 13.34
CA GLY A 99 -6.04 0.67 14.07
C GLY A 99 -4.64 0.98 14.63
N ALA A 100 -3.85 1.76 13.91
CA ALA A 100 -2.50 2.17 14.32
C ALA A 100 -2.53 3.23 15.44
N TYR A 101 -3.50 4.15 15.43
CA TYR A 101 -3.65 5.19 16.46
C TYR A 101 -4.43 4.71 17.70
N SER A 102 -5.36 3.75 17.56
CA SER A 102 -6.16 3.23 18.67
C SER A 102 -5.38 2.35 19.66
N LYS A 103 -4.21 1.83 19.28
CA LYS A 103 -3.33 1.08 20.20
C LYS A 103 -2.54 2.03 21.10
N LYS A 104 -3.10 2.36 22.27
CA LYS A 104 -2.38 3.08 23.36
C LYS A 104 -1.34 2.22 24.10
N ASN A 105 -1.32 0.87 23.96
CA ASN A 105 -0.50 -0.02 24.82
C ASN A 105 0.29 -1.17 24.13
N TYR A 106 0.72 -1.05 22.86
CA TYR A 106 1.39 -2.16 22.15
C TYR A 106 2.85 -1.93 21.74
N GLY A 107 3.50 -0.87 22.24
CA GLY A 107 4.94 -0.65 22.02
C GLY A 107 5.84 -1.78 22.54
N SER A 108 5.34 -2.58 23.49
CA SER A 108 6.06 -3.73 24.05
C SER A 108 5.95 -5.00 23.18
N ASN A 109 4.78 -5.28 22.62
CA ASN A 109 4.49 -6.60 22.04
C ASN A 109 4.90 -6.73 20.54
N ASN A 110 4.84 -5.64 19.75
CA ASN A 110 5.29 -5.70 18.35
C ASN A 110 6.82 -5.88 18.24
N ASN A 111 7.60 -5.26 19.15
CA ASN A 111 9.04 -5.50 19.25
C ASN A 111 9.36 -6.94 19.67
N GLN A 112 8.49 -7.58 20.45
CA GLN A 112 8.61 -9.01 20.80
C GLN A 112 8.33 -9.91 19.60
N ILE A 113 7.29 -9.65 18.82
CA ILE A 113 6.92 -10.47 17.65
C ILE A 113 8.00 -10.37 16.56
N LEU A 114 8.52 -9.17 16.28
CA LEU A 114 9.64 -8.98 15.34
C LEU A 114 10.91 -9.68 15.83
N LYS A 115 11.24 -9.57 17.14
CA LYS A 115 12.37 -10.31 17.73
C LYS A 115 12.20 -11.82 17.63
N MET A 116 10.99 -12.35 17.84
CA MET A 116 10.71 -13.78 17.74
C MET A 116 10.82 -14.29 16.30
N LEU A 117 10.31 -13.53 15.32
CA LEU A 117 10.43 -13.87 13.89
C LEU A 117 11.89 -13.87 13.43
N PHE A 118 12.67 -12.84 13.78
CA PHE A 118 14.10 -12.79 13.45
C PHE A 118 14.90 -13.91 14.13
N LYS A 119 14.59 -14.23 15.39
CA LYS A 119 15.22 -15.34 16.12
C LYS A 119 14.90 -16.69 15.46
N SER A 120 13.68 -16.89 14.98
CA SER A 120 13.29 -18.11 14.26
C SER A 120 14.02 -18.25 12.92
N LEU A 121 14.26 -17.15 12.22
CA LEU A 121 14.97 -17.14 10.94
C LEU A 121 16.49 -17.34 11.10
N MET A 122 17.09 -16.85 12.17
CA MET A 122 18.53 -17.06 12.46
C MET A 122 18.85 -18.46 13.00
N ASN A 123 17.85 -19.17 13.54
CA ASN A 123 18.01 -20.53 14.06
C ASN A 123 17.62 -21.62 13.05
N SER A 124 17.26 -21.23 11.83
CA SER A 124 17.03 -22.08 10.66
C SER A 124 18.25 -22.08 9.76
#